data_AF-A0A921AXR4-F1
#
_entry.id   AF-A0A921AXR4-F1
#
_cell.length_a   1.000
_cell.length_b   1.000
_cell.length_c   1.000
_cell.angle_alpha   90.00
_cell.angle_beta   90.00
_cell.angle_gamma   90.00
#
_symmetry.space_group_name_H-M   'P 1'
#
loop_
_entity.id
_entity.type
_entity.pdbx_description
1 polymer ?
#
loop_
_entity_poly.entity_id
_entity_poly.type
_entity_poly.pdbx_seq_one_letter_code
_entity_poly.pdbx_strand_id
1 'polypeptide(L)'
;MLRSIDQEKCIGCGSCFKTCSFDVYRLNTHQEKASPCSAACPAGVDVRSYMHLLQQGRHADAADELLQYNPFPLFTSRVCPHFCEKTCTRKKIDASVNIAAMEDYLGHWILEHEPALPDISRAGTVAVIGSGAAGLAAAYFMRRRGYSVVVYEKEESLGGQFRESVPAELLDAQIAWFKSCGIEFKTGTPVGDGEQITVRGLRKAHTKAVIIATGKDSAAQFASVVDIVDGKIDADPVTLATRTNGVFAAGPVRGASHDPAHEVADAREAAYSANCFVDGWDMLESRPVKKREIAAMPTEKMFQYSKELPIGNLPATPRNEVAPGQMFKYETMILEANRCVTCGAKAEAAYKNDCMTCYFCEIACPVGAILIDPFKERLPRTIEFEREGV
;
A
#
# COMPACT_ATOMS: atom_id res chain seq x y z
N MET A 1 -10.21 -14.67 32.58
CA MET A 1 -9.32 -14.67 31.38
C MET A 1 -10.09 -14.10 30.18
N LEU A 2 -9.47 -13.75 29.04
CA LEU A 2 -10.24 -13.41 27.83
C LEU A 2 -11.09 -14.62 27.41
N ARG A 3 -12.41 -14.51 27.56
CA ARG A 3 -13.34 -15.61 27.31
C ARG A 3 -13.65 -15.73 25.82
N SER A 4 -14.05 -14.63 25.20
CA SER A 4 -14.44 -14.62 23.79
C SER A 4 -14.36 -13.24 23.15
N ILE A 5 -14.21 -13.24 21.82
CA ILE A 5 -14.41 -12.06 20.97
C ILE A 5 -15.55 -12.39 20.01
N ASP A 6 -16.64 -11.65 20.10
CA ASP A 6 -17.79 -11.73 19.19
C ASP A 6 -17.38 -11.13 17.83
N GLN A 7 -17.10 -11.99 16.86
CA GLN A 7 -16.61 -11.60 15.54
C GLN A 7 -17.69 -10.93 14.69
N GLU A 8 -18.98 -11.12 15.00
CA GLU A 8 -20.07 -10.45 14.29
C GLU A 8 -20.21 -9.00 14.75
N LYS A 9 -20.05 -8.75 16.05
CA LYS A 9 -20.03 -7.39 16.61
C LYS A 9 -18.73 -6.65 16.37
N CYS A 10 -17.60 -7.35 16.26
CA CYS A 10 -16.29 -6.70 16.14
C CYS A 10 -16.18 -5.87 14.86
N ILE A 11 -16.14 -4.54 15.03
CA ILE A 11 -15.95 -3.57 13.94
C ILE A 11 -14.48 -3.34 13.56
N GLY A 12 -13.55 -3.97 14.28
CA GLY A 12 -12.12 -3.82 14.01
C GLY A 12 -11.55 -2.42 14.24
N CYS A 13 -11.93 -1.78 15.35
CA CYS A 13 -11.45 -0.42 15.69
C CYS A 13 -10.06 -0.37 16.33
N GLY A 14 -9.50 -1.52 16.71
CA GLY A 14 -8.20 -1.62 17.35
C GLY A 14 -8.11 -1.14 18.80
N SER A 15 -9.22 -0.71 19.43
CA SER A 15 -9.20 -0.24 20.83
C SER A 15 -8.67 -1.29 21.80
N CYS A 16 -9.05 -2.56 21.61
CA CYS A 16 -8.57 -3.64 22.47
C CYS A 16 -7.06 -3.89 22.34
N PHE A 17 -6.51 -3.77 21.14
CA PHE A 17 -5.09 -3.87 20.87
C PHE A 17 -4.33 -2.73 21.57
N LYS A 18 -4.81 -1.49 21.43
CA LYS A 18 -4.14 -0.31 21.99
C LYS A 18 -4.20 -0.20 23.51
N THR A 19 -5.27 -0.74 24.10
CA THR A 19 -5.50 -0.69 25.55
C THR A 19 -4.87 -1.88 26.28
N CYS A 20 -4.54 -2.96 25.58
CA CYS A 20 -4.01 -4.16 26.22
C CYS A 20 -2.50 -4.07 26.48
N SER A 21 -2.12 -3.80 27.72
CA SER A 21 -0.71 -3.79 28.14
C SER A 21 0.01 -5.14 28.06
N PHE A 22 -0.75 -6.24 27.91
CA PHE A 22 -0.25 -7.61 27.83
C PHE A 22 -0.25 -8.17 26.41
N ASP A 23 -0.54 -7.33 25.40
CA ASP A 23 -0.46 -7.70 23.98
C ASP A 23 -1.25 -8.98 23.61
N VAL A 24 -2.40 -9.19 24.27
CA VAL A 24 -3.25 -10.38 24.09
C VAL A 24 -3.86 -10.43 22.68
N TYR A 25 -4.09 -9.26 22.08
CA TYR A 25 -4.81 -9.11 20.83
C TYR A 25 -3.88 -9.00 19.63
N ARG A 26 -4.32 -9.56 18.50
CA ARG A 26 -3.79 -9.27 17.17
C ARG A 26 -4.89 -8.66 16.33
N LEU A 27 -4.52 -7.76 15.42
CA LEU A 27 -5.44 -7.24 14.42
C LEU A 27 -5.13 -7.95 13.12
N ASN A 28 -6.09 -8.72 12.63
CA ASN A 28 -5.94 -9.34 11.32
C ASN A 28 -6.22 -8.25 10.28
N THR A 29 -5.18 -7.82 9.56
CA THR A 29 -5.30 -6.78 8.54
C THR A 29 -5.67 -7.35 7.17
N HIS A 30 -5.58 -8.67 6.98
CA HIS A 30 -6.05 -9.38 5.78
C HIS A 30 -7.55 -9.71 5.86
N GLN A 31 -8.37 -8.67 5.86
CA GLN A 31 -9.83 -8.79 5.97
C GLN A 31 -10.52 -8.83 4.61
N GLU A 32 -11.70 -9.44 4.52
CA GLU A 32 -12.55 -9.43 3.32
C GLU A 32 -12.98 -8.02 2.92
N LYS A 33 -13.16 -7.12 3.90
CA LYS A 33 -13.56 -5.73 3.68
C LYS A 33 -12.35 -4.82 3.55
N ALA A 34 -12.41 -3.92 2.56
CA ALA A 34 -11.45 -2.85 2.38
C ALA A 34 -11.64 -1.77 3.46
N SER A 35 -10.55 -1.18 3.93
CA SER A 35 -10.64 0.05 4.72
C SER A 35 -11.09 1.22 3.81
N PRO A 36 -11.76 2.26 4.33
CA PRO A 36 -12.17 3.40 3.50
C PRO A 36 -11.02 4.09 2.76
N CYS A 37 -9.84 4.18 3.39
CA CYS A 37 -8.66 4.77 2.78
C CYS A 37 -8.09 3.89 1.66
N SER A 38 -8.04 2.56 1.85
CA SER A 38 -7.60 1.62 0.81
C SER A 38 -8.57 1.58 -0.38
N ALA A 39 -9.87 1.62 -0.11
CA ALA A 39 -10.90 1.64 -1.15
C ALA A 39 -10.86 2.92 -2.01
N ALA A 40 -10.45 4.05 -1.40
CA ALA A 40 -10.30 5.32 -2.09
C ALA A 40 -8.95 5.49 -2.81
N CYS A 41 -7.96 4.68 -2.47
CA CYS A 41 -6.64 4.72 -3.08
C CYS A 41 -6.68 4.03 -4.46
N PRO A 42 -6.37 4.72 -5.57
CA PRO A 42 -6.33 4.09 -6.88
C PRO A 42 -5.35 2.91 -6.96
N ALA A 43 -4.16 3.06 -6.34
CA ALA A 43 -3.17 1.98 -6.22
C ALA A 43 -3.62 0.86 -5.25
N GLY A 44 -4.68 1.06 -4.48
CA GLY A 44 -5.23 0.07 -3.56
C GLY A 44 -4.35 -0.22 -2.35
N VAL A 45 -3.50 0.71 -1.94
CA VAL A 45 -2.57 0.56 -0.80
C VAL A 45 -3.31 0.14 0.45
N ASP A 46 -2.85 -0.91 1.14
CA ASP A 46 -3.38 -1.30 2.45
C ASP A 46 -2.78 -0.43 3.57
N VAL A 47 -3.27 0.81 3.63
CA VAL A 47 -2.88 1.80 4.65
C VAL A 47 -3.07 1.26 6.06
N ARG A 48 -4.12 0.47 6.27
CA ARG A 48 -4.40 -0.13 7.58
C ARG A 48 -3.31 -1.13 7.98
N SER A 49 -2.87 -1.98 7.06
CA SER A 49 -1.83 -2.98 7.32
C SER A 49 -0.51 -2.34 7.77
N TYR A 50 0.06 -1.45 6.95
CA TYR A 50 1.36 -0.88 7.31
C TYR A 50 1.29 0.04 8.53
N MET A 51 0.17 0.73 8.77
CA MET A 51 -0.01 1.52 10.00
C MET A 51 -0.03 0.63 11.24
N HIS A 52 -0.67 -0.54 11.16
CA HIS A 52 -0.66 -1.50 12.26
C HIS A 52 0.75 -2.03 12.55
N LEU A 53 1.53 -2.31 11.50
CA LEU A 53 2.92 -2.75 11.63
C LEU A 53 3.80 -1.64 12.25
N LEU A 54 3.60 -0.38 11.85
CA LEU A 54 4.27 0.77 12.46
C LEU A 54 3.92 0.98 13.93
N GLN A 55 2.65 0.74 14.34
CA GLN A 55 2.25 0.76 15.75
C GLN A 55 3.04 -0.26 16.61
N GLN A 56 3.54 -1.33 15.99
CA GLN A 56 4.37 -2.36 16.63
C GLN A 56 5.87 -2.11 16.48
N GLY A 57 6.28 -1.00 15.86
CA GLY A 57 7.69 -0.72 15.53
C GLY A 57 8.28 -1.61 14.43
N ARG A 58 7.44 -2.36 13.68
CA ARG A 58 7.86 -3.30 12.64
C ARG A 58 8.04 -2.58 11.29
N HIS A 59 9.08 -1.74 11.21
CA HIS A 59 9.33 -0.89 10.04
C HIS A 59 9.60 -1.68 8.75
N ALA A 60 10.41 -2.73 8.83
CA ALA A 60 10.72 -3.57 7.67
C ALA A 60 9.47 -4.23 7.09
N ASP A 61 8.61 -4.76 7.95
CA ASP A 61 7.35 -5.37 7.52
C ASP A 61 6.38 -4.32 6.96
N ALA A 62 6.32 -3.13 7.58
CA ALA A 62 5.50 -2.03 7.09
C ALA A 62 5.97 -1.53 5.72
N ALA A 63 7.28 -1.46 5.50
CA ALA A 63 7.88 -1.09 4.24
C ALA A 63 7.59 -2.15 3.15
N ASP A 64 7.77 -3.44 3.46
CA ASP A 64 7.43 -4.51 2.52
C ASP A 64 5.96 -4.45 2.10
N GLU A 65 5.05 -4.33 3.08
CA GLU A 65 3.61 -4.20 2.85
C GLU A 65 3.29 -3.00 1.96
N LEU A 66 3.86 -1.81 2.22
CA LEU A 66 3.66 -0.63 1.39
C LEU A 66 4.17 -0.84 -0.04
N LEU A 67 5.36 -1.43 -0.17
CA LEU A 67 6.02 -1.71 -1.44
C LEU A 67 5.26 -2.74 -2.30
N GLN A 68 4.33 -3.53 -1.74
CA GLN A 68 3.44 -4.41 -2.52
C GLN A 68 2.52 -3.60 -3.45
N TYR A 69 2.27 -2.33 -3.10
CA TYR A 69 1.31 -1.46 -3.75
C TYR A 69 1.93 -0.21 -4.35
N ASN A 70 2.92 0.37 -3.69
CA ASN A 70 3.51 1.65 -4.07
C ASN A 70 5.05 1.56 -4.03
N PRO A 71 5.73 1.60 -5.19
CA PRO A 71 7.17 1.44 -5.26
C PRO A 71 7.98 2.71 -4.97
N PHE A 72 7.34 3.87 -4.85
CA PHE A 72 8.03 5.14 -4.58
C PHE A 72 7.20 6.01 -3.63
N PRO A 73 6.96 5.55 -2.39
CA PRO A 73 6.12 6.28 -1.44
C PRO A 73 6.63 7.68 -1.11
N LEU A 74 7.94 7.91 -1.24
CA LEU A 74 8.54 9.23 -1.11
C LEU A 74 8.04 10.23 -2.17
N PHE A 75 7.73 9.78 -3.39
CA PHE A 75 7.21 10.66 -4.43
C PHE A 75 5.72 10.88 -4.22
N THR A 76 4.96 9.81 -3.97
CA THR A 76 3.52 9.92 -3.73
C THR A 76 3.20 10.76 -2.51
N SER A 77 4.05 10.76 -1.47
CA SER A 77 3.89 11.65 -0.32
C SER A 77 3.83 13.13 -0.70
N ARG A 78 4.58 13.54 -1.74
CA ARG A 78 4.72 14.93 -2.19
C ARG A 78 3.68 15.36 -3.23
N VAL A 79 3.33 14.46 -4.14
CA VAL A 79 2.55 14.82 -5.34
C VAL A 79 1.14 14.22 -5.39
N CYS A 80 0.87 13.19 -4.58
CA CYS A 80 -0.46 12.56 -4.56
C CYS A 80 -1.48 13.54 -3.95
N PRO A 81 -2.71 13.62 -4.51
CA PRO A 81 -3.81 14.36 -3.87
C PRO A 81 -4.35 13.72 -2.58
N HIS A 82 -3.76 12.60 -2.14
CA HIS A 82 -4.10 11.83 -0.94
C HIS A 82 -5.60 11.55 -0.79
N PHE A 83 -6.16 10.86 -1.78
CA PHE A 83 -7.56 10.41 -1.80
C PHE A 83 -7.95 9.64 -0.52
N CYS A 84 -7.02 8.84 -0.01
CA CYS A 84 -7.12 8.06 1.21
C CYS A 84 -7.43 8.92 2.45
N GLU A 85 -6.87 10.13 2.56
CA GLU A 85 -7.11 11.03 3.69
C GLU A 85 -8.49 11.68 3.63
N LYS A 86 -9.01 11.92 2.41
CA LYS A 86 -10.34 12.53 2.21
C LYS A 86 -11.47 11.66 2.76
N THR A 87 -11.31 10.33 2.70
CA THR A 87 -12.31 9.33 3.16
C THR A 87 -11.99 8.74 4.53
N CYS A 88 -10.87 9.14 5.15
CA CYS A 88 -10.39 8.57 6.40
C CYS A 88 -11.45 8.67 7.50
N THR A 89 -11.81 7.54 8.13
CA THR A 89 -12.78 7.48 9.22
C THR A 89 -12.41 8.41 10.38
N ARG A 90 -11.11 8.58 10.66
CA ARG A 90 -10.61 9.42 11.76
C ARG A 90 -11.02 10.89 11.63
N LYS A 91 -11.27 11.37 10.40
CA LYS A 91 -11.74 12.73 10.11
C LYS A 91 -13.10 13.05 10.77
N LYS A 92 -13.91 12.05 11.09
CA LYS A 92 -15.19 12.24 11.80
C LYS A 92 -15.03 12.45 13.31
N ILE A 93 -13.81 12.29 13.84
CA ILE A 93 -13.49 12.39 15.27
C ILE A 93 -12.65 13.63 15.52
N ASP A 94 -11.54 13.77 14.79
CA ASP A 94 -10.68 14.95 14.81
C ASP A 94 -10.23 15.35 13.40
N ALA A 95 -9.19 14.72 12.88
CA ALA A 95 -8.61 14.96 11.57
C ALA A 95 -8.20 13.63 10.93
N SER A 96 -8.01 13.61 9.61
CA SER A 96 -7.44 12.42 8.96
C SER A 96 -6.09 12.05 9.56
N VAL A 97 -5.74 10.77 9.46
CA VAL A 97 -4.35 10.34 9.67
C VAL A 97 -3.52 10.98 8.56
N ASN A 98 -2.33 11.48 8.91
CA ASN A 98 -1.37 12.09 7.98
C ASN A 98 -0.65 11.00 7.18
N ILE A 99 -1.39 10.35 6.27
CA ILE A 99 -0.90 9.27 5.42
C ILE A 99 0.25 9.77 4.55
N ALA A 100 0.17 11.01 4.06
CA ALA A 100 1.24 11.65 3.31
C ALA A 100 2.59 11.63 4.07
N ALA A 101 2.60 12.12 5.31
CA ALA A 101 3.83 12.14 6.12
C ALA A 101 4.32 10.75 6.52
N MET A 102 3.41 9.77 6.61
CA MET A 102 3.75 8.37 6.90
C MET A 102 4.39 7.68 5.68
N GLU A 103 3.89 7.95 4.47
CA GLU A 103 4.53 7.53 3.22
C GLU A 103 5.91 8.20 3.06
N ASP A 104 6.04 9.47 3.45
CA ASP A 104 7.30 10.20 3.44
C ASP A 104 8.34 9.55 4.37
N TYR A 105 7.93 9.25 5.60
CA TYR A 105 8.77 8.57 6.59
C TYR A 105 9.23 7.20 6.11
N LEU A 106 8.28 6.34 5.67
CA LEU A 106 8.62 5.02 5.15
C LEU A 106 9.47 5.10 3.87
N GLY A 107 9.25 6.11 3.02
CA GLY A 107 10.06 6.36 1.84
C GLY A 107 11.53 6.60 2.18
N HIS A 108 11.81 7.46 3.15
CA HIS A 108 13.18 7.65 3.64
C HIS A 108 13.75 6.37 4.25
N TRP A 109 12.96 5.65 5.06
CA TRP A 109 13.38 4.37 5.64
C TRP A 109 13.76 3.35 4.56
N ILE A 110 12.98 3.23 3.48
CA ILE A 110 13.25 2.34 2.34
C ILE A 110 14.55 2.72 1.64
N LEU A 111 14.80 4.01 1.37
CA LEU A 111 16.03 4.43 0.72
C LEU A 111 17.26 4.28 1.62
N GLU A 112 17.11 4.41 2.94
CA GLU A 112 18.20 4.18 3.90
C GLU A 112 18.56 2.69 4.03
N HIS A 113 17.58 1.80 3.98
CA HIS A 113 17.77 0.36 4.22
C HIS A 113 17.90 -0.46 2.92
N GLU A 114 17.59 0.15 1.77
CA GLU A 114 17.68 -0.43 0.43
C GLU A 114 17.19 -1.89 0.36
N PRO A 115 15.92 -2.18 0.71
CA PRO A 115 15.44 -3.55 0.76
C PRO A 115 15.59 -4.23 -0.60
N ALA A 116 16.26 -5.38 -0.60
CA ALA A 116 16.52 -6.13 -1.82
C ALA A 116 15.25 -6.76 -2.39
N LEU A 117 15.15 -6.78 -3.72
CA LEU A 117 14.13 -7.58 -4.42
C LEU A 117 14.62 -9.02 -4.61
N PRO A 118 13.69 -9.99 -4.80
CA PRO A 118 14.06 -11.38 -5.06
C PRO A 118 15.03 -11.52 -6.22
N ASP A 119 15.85 -12.57 -6.26
CA ASP A 119 16.77 -12.81 -7.38
C ASP A 119 16.04 -12.93 -8.72
N ILE A 120 16.75 -12.59 -9.80
CA ILE A 120 16.27 -12.82 -11.16
C ILE A 120 16.23 -14.33 -11.40
N SER A 121 15.03 -14.89 -11.36
CA SER A 121 14.76 -16.34 -11.46
C SER A 121 13.97 -16.72 -12.71
N ARG A 122 13.46 -15.72 -13.43
CA ARG A 122 12.60 -15.90 -14.62
C ARG A 122 13.40 -15.69 -15.89
N ALA A 123 13.24 -16.59 -16.86
CA ALA A 123 13.95 -16.53 -18.12
C ALA A 123 13.37 -15.46 -19.07
N GLY A 124 14.26 -14.69 -19.69
CA GLY A 124 13.92 -13.63 -20.63
C GLY A 124 13.73 -12.26 -19.97
N THR A 125 13.61 -11.24 -20.80
CA THR A 125 13.62 -9.84 -20.37
C THR A 125 12.24 -9.22 -20.57
N VAL A 126 11.88 -8.26 -19.72
CA VAL A 126 10.72 -7.39 -19.90
C VAL A 126 11.22 -5.99 -20.28
N ALA A 127 10.71 -5.46 -21.39
CA ALA A 127 11.03 -4.11 -21.81
C ALA A 127 9.94 -3.15 -21.34
N VAL A 128 10.33 -2.07 -20.67
CA VAL A 128 9.43 -0.99 -20.28
C VAL A 128 9.85 0.27 -21.03
N ILE A 129 8.90 0.95 -21.68
CA ILE A 129 9.17 2.15 -22.48
C ILE A 129 8.64 3.36 -21.73
N GLY A 130 9.54 4.28 -21.36
CA GLY A 130 9.30 5.45 -20.52
C GLY A 130 9.74 5.25 -19.07
N SER A 131 10.36 6.28 -18.47
CA SER A 131 10.82 6.30 -17.07
C SER A 131 10.00 7.23 -16.17
N GLY A 132 8.75 7.53 -16.56
CA GLY A 132 7.78 8.25 -15.70
C GLY A 132 7.20 7.36 -14.60
N ALA A 133 6.15 7.84 -13.90
CA ALA A 133 5.54 7.11 -12.78
C ALA A 133 5.05 5.71 -13.19
N ALA A 134 4.28 5.60 -14.28
CA ALA A 134 3.83 4.31 -14.79
C ALA A 134 5.00 3.38 -15.17
N GLY A 135 6.05 3.90 -15.80
CA GLY A 135 7.19 3.12 -16.26
C GLY A 135 8.04 2.58 -15.11
N LEU A 136 8.42 3.44 -14.16
CA LEU A 136 9.17 3.04 -12.96
C LEU A 136 8.38 2.03 -12.13
N ALA A 137 7.07 2.23 -11.97
CA ALA A 137 6.23 1.30 -11.23
C ALA A 137 6.12 -0.06 -11.93
N ALA A 138 5.91 -0.08 -13.26
CA ALA A 138 5.82 -1.31 -14.04
C ALA A 138 7.14 -2.08 -13.96
N ALA A 139 8.27 -1.38 -14.07
CA ALA A 139 9.59 -1.97 -13.96
C ALA A 139 9.82 -2.61 -12.60
N TYR A 140 9.49 -1.89 -11.52
CA TYR A 140 9.55 -2.42 -10.16
C TYR A 140 8.70 -3.68 -9.98
N PHE A 141 7.43 -3.66 -10.40
CA PHE A 141 6.52 -4.79 -10.19
C PHE A 141 6.92 -6.04 -10.99
N MET A 142 7.54 -5.86 -12.16
CA MET A 142 8.10 -6.98 -12.92
C MET A 142 9.40 -7.47 -12.28
N ARG A 143 10.26 -6.56 -11.79
CA ARG A 143 11.48 -6.95 -11.09
C ARG A 143 11.18 -7.71 -9.80
N ARG A 144 10.18 -7.29 -9.03
CA ARG A 144 9.69 -7.97 -7.82
C ARG A 144 9.19 -9.41 -8.08
N ARG A 145 8.78 -9.71 -9.32
CA ARG A 145 8.38 -11.06 -9.77
C ARG A 145 9.55 -11.91 -10.29
N GLY A 146 10.79 -11.42 -10.20
CA GLY A 146 11.99 -12.15 -10.58
C GLY A 146 12.37 -12.06 -12.06
N TYR A 147 11.83 -11.10 -12.82
CA TYR A 147 12.25 -10.86 -14.21
C TYR A 147 13.45 -9.93 -14.29
N SER A 148 14.26 -10.12 -15.34
CA SER A 148 15.16 -9.08 -15.84
C SER A 148 14.34 -7.98 -16.51
N VAL A 149 14.61 -6.72 -16.18
CA VAL A 149 13.84 -5.57 -16.68
C VAL A 149 14.78 -4.52 -17.25
N VAL A 150 14.47 -4.04 -18.46
CA VAL A 150 15.16 -2.91 -19.09
C VAL A 150 14.15 -1.80 -19.35
N VAL A 151 14.41 -0.62 -18.80
CA VAL A 151 13.64 0.60 -19.02
C VAL A 151 14.33 1.44 -20.10
N TYR A 152 13.59 1.77 -21.15
CA TYR A 152 14.04 2.62 -22.25
C TYR A 152 13.46 4.02 -22.08
N GLU A 153 14.33 5.02 -21.93
CA GLU A 153 13.96 6.42 -21.79
C GLU A 153 14.50 7.22 -22.99
N LYS A 154 13.64 8.06 -23.57
CA LYS A 154 14.00 8.86 -24.74
C LYS A 154 14.98 9.98 -24.37
N GLU A 155 14.79 10.56 -23.18
CA GLU A 155 15.64 11.64 -22.68
C GLU A 155 16.94 11.08 -22.09
N GLU A 156 17.96 11.93 -21.95
CA GLU A 156 19.20 11.56 -21.26
C GLU A 156 19.03 11.29 -19.76
N SER A 157 17.85 11.60 -19.23
CA SER A 157 17.69 11.76 -17.81
C SER A 157 16.33 11.19 -17.36
N LEU A 158 16.37 10.36 -16.31
CA LEU A 158 15.25 9.52 -15.87
C LEU A 158 14.24 10.27 -14.98
N GLY A 159 13.02 9.75 -14.86
CA GLY A 159 12.03 10.19 -13.88
C GLY A 159 10.83 10.95 -14.48
N GLY A 160 10.86 11.26 -15.78
CA GLY A 160 9.78 11.98 -16.45
C GLY A 160 9.32 13.23 -15.68
N GLN A 161 8.02 13.35 -15.44
CA GLN A 161 7.43 14.50 -14.76
C GLN A 161 7.79 14.64 -13.27
N PHE A 162 8.31 13.58 -12.63
CA PHE A 162 8.79 13.73 -11.26
C PHE A 162 9.91 14.76 -11.14
N ARG A 163 10.65 15.01 -12.23
CA ARG A 163 11.68 16.06 -12.30
C ARG A 163 11.17 17.46 -12.01
N GLU A 164 9.90 17.73 -12.34
CA GLU A 164 9.28 19.03 -12.13
C GLU A 164 8.63 19.13 -10.74
N SER A 165 8.33 17.99 -10.11
CA SER A 165 7.48 17.92 -8.92
C SER A 165 8.20 17.43 -7.66
N VAL A 166 9.38 16.83 -7.80
CA VAL A 166 10.15 16.21 -6.71
C VAL A 166 11.59 16.75 -6.76
N PRO A 167 12.23 17.03 -5.60
CA PRO A 167 13.63 17.43 -5.56
C PRO A 167 14.55 16.43 -6.27
N ALA A 168 15.53 16.94 -7.01
CA ALA A 168 16.40 16.13 -7.86
C ALA A 168 17.19 15.08 -7.04
N GLU A 169 17.66 15.46 -5.85
CA GLU A 169 18.39 14.57 -4.95
C GLU A 169 17.56 13.36 -4.49
N LEU A 170 16.26 13.55 -4.25
CA LEU A 170 15.36 12.45 -3.88
C LEU A 170 15.03 11.58 -5.08
N LEU A 171 14.89 12.19 -6.27
CA LEU A 171 14.69 11.48 -7.51
C LEU A 171 15.88 10.57 -7.83
N ASP A 172 17.09 11.11 -7.71
CA ASP A 172 18.33 10.39 -7.95
C ASP A 172 18.52 9.23 -6.95
N ALA A 173 18.24 9.45 -5.67
CA ALA A 173 18.30 8.41 -4.64
C ALA A 173 17.31 7.25 -4.93
N GLN A 174 16.07 7.57 -5.29
CA GLN A 174 15.07 6.56 -5.66
C GLN A 174 15.49 5.76 -6.91
N ILE A 175 16.03 6.44 -7.93
CA ILE A 175 16.53 5.78 -9.14
C ILE A 175 17.75 4.90 -8.81
N ALA A 176 18.64 5.34 -7.92
CA ALA A 176 19.77 4.55 -7.47
C ALA A 176 19.30 3.25 -6.78
N TRP A 177 18.28 3.32 -5.92
CA TRP A 177 17.70 2.10 -5.33
C TRP A 177 17.04 1.19 -6.38
N PHE A 178 16.34 1.74 -7.38
CA PHE A 178 15.83 0.92 -8.48
C PHE A 178 16.94 0.23 -9.29
N LYS A 179 18.08 0.90 -9.48
CA LYS A 179 19.26 0.29 -10.09
C LYS A 179 19.84 -0.81 -9.20
N SER A 180 19.94 -0.59 -7.88
CA SER A 180 20.44 -1.61 -6.94
C SER A 180 19.51 -2.82 -6.84
N CYS A 181 18.21 -2.62 -7.07
CA CYS A 181 17.23 -3.69 -7.25
C CYS A 181 17.46 -4.51 -8.55
N GLY A 182 18.35 -4.10 -9.45
CA GLY A 182 18.66 -4.79 -10.70
C GLY A 182 17.80 -4.38 -11.90
N ILE A 183 17.21 -3.17 -11.88
CA ILE A 183 16.54 -2.59 -13.05
C ILE A 183 17.60 -1.90 -13.92
N GLU A 184 17.69 -2.30 -15.18
CA GLU A 184 18.57 -1.66 -16.16
C GLU A 184 17.87 -0.46 -16.80
N PHE A 185 18.58 0.64 -16.99
CA PHE A 185 18.06 1.85 -17.62
C PHE A 185 18.90 2.21 -18.85
N LYS A 186 18.23 2.45 -19.98
CA LYS A 186 18.82 2.94 -21.23
C LYS A 186 18.23 4.30 -21.56
N THR A 187 18.98 5.36 -21.24
CA THR A 187 18.63 6.76 -21.56
C THR A 187 19.04 7.11 -22.99
N GLY A 188 18.58 8.25 -23.50
CA GLY A 188 18.87 8.69 -24.87
C GLY A 188 18.38 7.71 -25.95
N THR A 189 17.41 6.87 -25.60
CA THR A 189 16.98 5.72 -26.39
C THR A 189 15.49 5.83 -26.70
N PRO A 190 15.09 6.67 -27.67
CA PRO A 190 13.71 6.75 -28.11
C PRO A 190 13.27 5.42 -28.74
N VAL A 191 12.04 5.01 -28.44
CA VAL A 191 11.43 3.78 -28.97
C VAL A 191 10.13 4.15 -29.67
N GLY A 192 10.00 3.78 -30.94
CA GLY A 192 8.85 4.11 -31.78
C GLY A 192 9.02 3.59 -33.20
N ASP A 193 7.98 3.74 -34.03
CA ASP A 193 7.96 3.24 -35.40
C ASP A 193 8.98 3.94 -36.32
N GLY A 194 9.26 5.22 -36.05
CA GLY A 194 10.26 6.01 -36.76
C GLY A 194 11.66 5.97 -36.14
N GLU A 195 11.85 5.21 -35.06
CA GLU A 195 13.10 5.17 -34.30
C GLU A 195 13.94 3.94 -34.65
N GLN A 196 15.22 3.98 -34.29
CA GLN A 196 16.12 2.83 -34.47
C GLN A 196 15.65 1.61 -33.67
N ILE A 197 15.14 1.84 -32.46
CA ILE A 197 14.56 0.79 -31.63
C ILE A 197 13.04 0.84 -31.80
N THR A 198 12.47 -0.26 -32.29
CA THR A 198 11.02 -0.41 -32.46
C THR A 198 10.48 -1.44 -31.48
N VAL A 199 9.18 -1.35 -31.15
CA VAL A 199 8.50 -2.38 -30.33
C VAL A 199 8.61 -3.76 -30.97
N ARG A 200 8.54 -3.86 -32.31
CA ARG A 200 8.74 -5.12 -33.04
C ARG A 200 10.15 -5.66 -32.89
N GLY A 201 11.16 -4.77 -32.89
CA GLY A 201 12.56 -5.12 -32.65
C GLY A 201 12.78 -5.67 -31.24
N LEU A 202 12.24 -4.98 -30.22
CA LEU A 202 12.33 -5.42 -28.82
C LEU A 202 11.74 -6.82 -28.63
N ARG A 203 10.56 -7.09 -29.19
CA ARG A 203 9.91 -8.41 -29.12
C ARG A 203 10.75 -9.54 -29.75
N LYS A 204 11.55 -9.25 -30.76
CA LYS A 204 12.45 -10.24 -31.38
C LYS A 204 13.70 -10.53 -30.54
N ALA A 205 14.12 -9.59 -29.68
CA ALA A 205 15.37 -9.65 -28.91
C ALA A 205 15.24 -10.40 -27.56
N HIS A 206 14.53 -11.53 -27.51
CA HIS A 206 14.26 -12.30 -26.27
C HIS A 206 13.45 -11.57 -25.20
N THR A 207 12.76 -10.49 -25.57
CA THR A 207 11.82 -9.80 -24.70
C THR A 207 10.51 -10.58 -24.64
N LYS A 208 10.09 -10.98 -23.44
CA LYS A 208 8.89 -11.77 -23.20
C LYS A 208 7.62 -10.91 -23.20
N ALA A 209 7.73 -9.67 -22.72
CA ALA A 209 6.64 -8.70 -22.72
C ALA A 209 7.19 -7.28 -22.88
N VAL A 210 6.43 -6.41 -23.55
CA VAL A 210 6.72 -4.97 -23.67
C VAL A 210 5.60 -4.20 -22.98
N ILE A 211 5.96 -3.28 -22.09
CA ILE A 211 5.01 -2.36 -21.44
C ILE A 211 5.30 -0.95 -21.93
N ILE A 212 4.36 -0.37 -22.69
CA ILE A 212 4.41 1.01 -23.15
C ILE A 212 3.85 1.90 -22.03
N ALA A 213 4.71 2.66 -21.38
CA ALA A 213 4.36 3.51 -20.23
C ALA A 213 4.82 4.96 -20.46
N THR A 214 4.67 5.44 -21.69
CA THR A 214 5.04 6.80 -22.09
C THR A 214 3.98 7.82 -21.66
N GLY A 215 4.33 9.10 -21.75
CA GLY A 215 3.43 10.19 -21.39
C GLY A 215 2.26 10.37 -22.37
N LYS A 216 1.42 11.39 -22.10
CA LYS A 216 0.35 11.82 -23.02
C LYS A 216 0.90 12.17 -24.40
N ASP A 217 0.03 12.11 -25.40
CA ASP A 217 0.30 12.55 -26.78
C ASP A 217 1.44 11.81 -27.50
N SER A 218 1.89 10.68 -26.95
CA SER A 218 2.95 9.86 -27.51
C SER A 218 2.44 8.60 -28.23
N ALA A 219 1.12 8.32 -28.19
CA ALA A 219 0.55 7.09 -28.75
C ALA A 219 0.85 6.91 -30.24
N ALA A 220 0.83 8.01 -31.01
CA ALA A 220 1.07 8.02 -32.45
C ALA A 220 2.41 7.38 -32.87
N GLN A 221 3.41 7.39 -31.98
CA GLN A 221 4.73 6.79 -32.25
C GLN A 221 4.69 5.25 -32.32
N PHE A 222 3.58 4.60 -31.97
CA PHE A 222 3.44 3.15 -31.93
C PHE A 222 2.34 2.60 -32.86
N ALA A 223 1.80 3.41 -33.77
CA ALA A 223 0.66 3.06 -34.62
C ALA A 223 0.85 1.75 -35.44
N SER A 224 2.09 1.35 -35.74
CA SER A 224 2.38 0.11 -36.47
C SER A 224 2.12 -1.15 -35.64
N VAL A 225 2.10 -1.05 -34.31
CA VAL A 225 1.98 -2.18 -33.38
C VAL A 225 0.73 -2.13 -32.51
N VAL A 226 0.14 -0.98 -32.28
CA VAL A 226 -1.08 -0.86 -31.47
C VAL A 226 -2.17 -0.14 -32.26
N ASP A 227 -3.41 -0.26 -31.81
CA ASP A 227 -4.50 0.57 -32.33
C ASP A 227 -4.56 1.86 -31.53
N ILE A 228 -4.95 2.95 -32.21
CA ILE A 228 -5.01 4.28 -31.61
C ILE A 228 -6.42 4.81 -31.81
N VAL A 229 -7.08 5.15 -30.70
CA VAL A 229 -8.42 5.73 -30.66
C VAL A 229 -8.32 7.05 -29.90
N ASP A 230 -8.80 8.14 -30.51
CA ASP A 230 -8.77 9.49 -29.93
C ASP A 230 -7.37 9.92 -29.42
N GLY A 231 -6.31 9.58 -30.17
CA GLY A 231 -4.93 9.93 -29.83
C GLY A 231 -4.33 9.12 -28.67
N LYS A 232 -5.00 8.04 -28.24
CA LYS A 232 -4.57 7.16 -27.14
C LYS A 232 -4.41 5.73 -27.64
N ILE A 233 -3.53 4.97 -27.00
CA ILE A 233 -3.42 3.53 -27.28
C ILE A 233 -4.69 2.84 -26.81
N ASP A 234 -5.33 2.11 -27.73
CA ASP A 234 -6.43 1.21 -27.41
C ASP A 234 -5.88 -0.03 -26.69
N ALA A 235 -6.27 -0.16 -25.44
CA ALA A 235 -5.88 -1.25 -24.56
C ALA A 235 -7.08 -1.69 -23.76
N ASP A 236 -7.21 -3.01 -23.56
CA ASP A 236 -8.30 -3.59 -22.79
C ASP A 236 -8.34 -2.97 -21.37
N PRO A 237 -9.50 -2.52 -20.88
CA PRO A 237 -9.58 -1.72 -19.65
C PRO A 237 -9.23 -2.50 -18.38
N VAL A 238 -9.18 -3.84 -18.43
CA VAL A 238 -8.87 -4.69 -17.27
C VAL A 238 -7.46 -5.24 -17.38
N THR A 239 -7.11 -5.85 -18.50
CA THR A 239 -5.83 -6.51 -18.74
C THR A 239 -4.75 -5.54 -19.20
N LEU A 240 -5.13 -4.36 -19.73
CA LEU A 240 -4.21 -3.40 -20.32
C LEU A 240 -3.42 -3.96 -21.51
N ALA A 241 -3.86 -5.10 -22.06
CA ALA A 241 -3.31 -5.69 -23.27
C ALA A 241 -3.77 -4.89 -24.49
N THR A 242 -2.87 -4.75 -25.46
CA THR A 242 -3.18 -4.15 -26.77
C THR A 242 -3.51 -5.24 -27.78
N ARG A 243 -3.90 -4.87 -29.01
CA ARG A 243 -4.10 -5.85 -30.10
C ARG A 243 -2.88 -6.72 -30.43
N THR A 244 -1.68 -6.29 -30.04
CA THR A 244 -0.45 -7.05 -30.28
C THR A 244 -0.10 -7.90 -29.06
N ASN A 245 -0.08 -9.22 -29.27
CA ASN A 245 0.29 -10.18 -28.23
C ASN A 245 1.63 -9.86 -27.56
N GLY A 246 1.61 -9.78 -26.23
CA GLY A 246 2.77 -9.46 -25.39
C GLY A 246 3.12 -7.98 -25.34
N VAL A 247 2.25 -7.09 -25.82
CA VAL A 247 2.39 -5.63 -25.70
C VAL A 247 1.25 -5.08 -24.87
N PHE A 248 1.60 -4.38 -23.79
CA PHE A 248 0.70 -3.76 -22.83
C PHE A 248 0.91 -2.26 -22.83
N ALA A 249 -0.11 -1.49 -22.46
CA ALA A 249 -0.01 -0.04 -22.30
C ALA A 249 -0.47 0.37 -20.91
N ALA A 250 0.29 1.24 -20.24
CA ALA A 250 -0.01 1.69 -18.88
C ALA A 250 0.11 3.21 -18.76
N GLY A 251 -0.76 3.81 -17.96
CA GLY A 251 -0.68 5.24 -17.66
C GLY A 251 -1.23 6.14 -18.78
N PRO A 252 -0.73 7.37 -18.90
CA PRO A 252 -1.41 8.41 -19.68
C PRO A 252 -1.47 8.15 -21.18
N VAL A 253 -0.54 7.35 -21.74
CA VAL A 253 -0.51 6.98 -23.17
C VAL A 253 -1.79 6.27 -23.64
N ARG A 254 -2.49 5.55 -22.75
CA ARG A 254 -3.79 4.90 -23.03
C ARG A 254 -4.99 5.74 -22.54
N GLY A 255 -4.76 7.00 -22.22
CA GLY A 255 -5.79 7.92 -21.73
C GLY A 255 -6.18 7.76 -20.26
N ALA A 256 -5.36 7.08 -19.45
CA ALA A 256 -5.57 7.00 -18.00
C ALA A 256 -5.35 8.36 -17.32
N SER A 257 -5.75 8.45 -16.04
CA SER A 257 -5.49 9.64 -15.23
C SER A 257 -3.99 9.92 -15.11
N HIS A 258 -3.67 11.20 -14.98
CA HIS A 258 -2.32 11.72 -14.95
C HIS A 258 -1.94 12.15 -13.54
N ASP A 259 -2.15 11.23 -12.60
CA ASP A 259 -1.69 11.36 -11.22
C ASP A 259 -0.97 10.07 -10.81
N PRO A 260 0.07 10.17 -9.96
CA PRO A 260 0.92 9.01 -9.70
C PRO A 260 0.21 7.83 -9.05
N ALA A 261 -0.88 8.04 -8.29
CA ALA A 261 -1.61 6.95 -7.67
C ALA A 261 -2.34 6.09 -8.73
N HIS A 262 -2.99 6.72 -9.71
CA HIS A 262 -3.60 5.99 -10.83
C HIS A 262 -2.55 5.36 -11.76
N GLU A 263 -1.43 6.05 -12.00
CA GLU A 263 -0.35 5.50 -12.83
C GLU A 263 0.30 4.27 -12.19
N VAL A 264 0.54 4.28 -10.89
CA VAL A 264 1.01 3.10 -10.14
C VAL A 264 0.00 1.96 -10.20
N ALA A 265 -1.30 2.27 -10.09
CA ALA A 265 -2.36 1.29 -10.21
C ALA A 265 -2.34 0.62 -11.58
N ASP A 266 -2.40 1.41 -12.65
CA ASP A 266 -2.34 0.93 -14.04
C ASP A 266 -1.07 0.12 -14.30
N ALA A 267 0.09 0.62 -13.85
CA ALA A 267 1.36 -0.08 -14.03
C ALA A 267 1.39 -1.44 -13.33
N ARG A 268 0.80 -1.55 -12.13
CA ARG A 268 0.68 -2.83 -11.43
C ARG A 268 -0.23 -3.81 -12.18
N GLU A 269 -1.35 -3.33 -12.72
CA GLU A 269 -2.27 -4.16 -13.50
C GLU A 269 -1.64 -4.62 -14.82
N ALA A 270 -0.88 -3.75 -15.49
CA ALA A 270 -0.14 -4.10 -16.70
C ALA A 270 0.97 -5.10 -16.41
N ALA A 271 1.72 -4.92 -15.32
CA ALA A 271 2.74 -5.87 -14.88
C ALA A 271 2.12 -7.23 -14.52
N TYR A 272 0.95 -7.23 -13.88
CA TYR A 272 0.23 -8.46 -13.56
C TYR A 272 -0.20 -9.22 -14.83
N SER A 273 -0.79 -8.53 -15.81
CA SER A 273 -1.15 -9.13 -17.09
C SER A 273 0.06 -9.60 -17.88
N ALA A 274 1.13 -8.80 -17.91
CA ALA A 274 2.39 -9.20 -18.54
C ALA A 274 2.93 -10.47 -17.91
N ASN A 275 2.88 -10.62 -16.58
CA ASN A 275 3.26 -11.86 -15.92
C ASN A 275 2.39 -13.05 -16.38
N CYS A 276 1.06 -12.89 -16.33
CA CYS A 276 0.14 -13.96 -16.74
C CYS A 276 0.36 -14.36 -18.20
N PHE A 277 0.55 -13.40 -19.10
CA PHE A 277 0.87 -13.66 -20.50
C PHE A 277 2.15 -14.48 -20.67
N VAL A 278 3.21 -14.16 -19.90
CA VAL A 278 4.48 -14.89 -19.97
C VAL A 278 4.35 -16.30 -19.39
N ASP A 279 3.53 -16.49 -18.36
CA ASP A 279 3.21 -17.79 -17.77
C ASP A 279 2.21 -18.62 -18.59
N GLY A 280 1.56 -18.02 -19.59
CA GLY A 280 0.46 -18.66 -20.33
C GLY A 280 -0.82 -18.82 -19.51
N TRP A 281 -0.98 -18.03 -18.45
CA TRP A 281 -2.20 -17.99 -17.64
C TRP A 281 -3.24 -17.04 -18.22
N ASP A 282 -4.51 -17.33 -17.98
CA ASP A 282 -5.60 -16.45 -18.36
C ASP A 282 -5.53 -15.14 -17.56
N MET A 283 -5.50 -14.02 -18.28
CA MET A 283 -5.31 -12.69 -17.68
C MET A 283 -6.54 -12.17 -16.95
N LEU A 284 -7.73 -12.75 -17.16
CA LEU A 284 -8.98 -12.35 -16.50
C LEU A 284 -9.26 -13.25 -15.30
N GLU A 285 -9.17 -14.57 -15.47
CA GLU A 285 -9.49 -15.55 -14.42
C GLU A 285 -8.45 -15.58 -13.30
N SER A 286 -7.17 -15.34 -13.61
CA SER A 286 -6.11 -15.42 -12.60
C SER A 286 -6.15 -14.26 -11.60
N ARG A 287 -6.85 -13.17 -11.92
CA ARG A 287 -6.80 -11.91 -11.17
C ARG A 287 -7.34 -12.07 -9.75
N PRO A 288 -6.67 -11.45 -8.75
CA PRO A 288 -7.18 -11.45 -7.39
C PRO A 288 -8.52 -10.70 -7.32
N VAL A 289 -9.43 -11.24 -6.51
CA VAL A 289 -10.75 -10.63 -6.28
C VAL A 289 -10.56 -9.27 -5.61
N LYS A 290 -11.02 -8.20 -6.26
CA LYS A 290 -11.06 -6.87 -5.64
C LYS A 290 -12.07 -6.88 -4.50
N LYS A 291 -11.65 -6.46 -3.30
CA LYS A 291 -12.53 -6.28 -2.15
C LYS A 291 -13.55 -5.18 -2.47
N ARG A 292 -14.83 -5.54 -2.59
CA ARG A 292 -15.91 -4.59 -2.95
C ARG A 292 -16.58 -3.95 -1.75
N GLU A 293 -16.57 -4.65 -0.61
CA GLU A 293 -17.18 -4.14 0.60
C GLU A 293 -16.22 -3.24 1.38
N ILE A 294 -16.70 -2.04 1.73
CA ILE A 294 -15.97 -1.10 2.57
C ILE A 294 -16.38 -1.34 4.02
N ALA A 295 -15.40 -1.42 4.91
CA ALA A 295 -15.64 -1.55 6.34
C ALA A 295 -16.43 -0.33 6.87
N ALA A 296 -17.64 -0.60 7.35
CA ALA A 296 -18.48 0.40 8.00
C ALA A 296 -18.03 0.59 9.45
N MET A 297 -17.71 1.83 9.81
CA MET A 297 -17.30 2.20 11.16
C MET A 297 -18.38 3.11 11.77
N PRO A 298 -19.13 2.66 12.79
CA PRO A 298 -20.15 3.46 13.46
C PRO A 298 -19.48 4.49 14.37
N THR A 299 -18.98 5.58 13.79
CA THR A 299 -18.18 6.60 14.50
C THR A 299 -18.92 7.27 15.64
N GLU A 300 -20.25 7.23 15.65
CA GLU A 300 -21.14 7.70 16.71
C GLU A 300 -21.22 6.76 17.93
N LYS A 301 -20.91 5.48 17.73
CA LYS A 301 -20.76 4.48 18.81
C LYS A 301 -19.31 4.35 19.24
N MET A 302 -18.39 4.61 18.32
CA MET A 302 -16.98 4.75 18.64
C MET A 302 -16.80 6.07 19.41
N PHE A 303 -15.99 6.06 20.47
CA PHE A 303 -15.67 7.28 21.21
C PHE A 303 -16.88 7.98 21.87
N GLN A 304 -17.92 7.23 22.25
CA GLN A 304 -18.96 7.77 23.12
C GLN A 304 -18.33 8.23 24.43
N TYR A 305 -18.28 9.54 24.62
CA TYR A 305 -17.83 10.17 25.85
C TYR A 305 -18.84 9.84 26.95
N SER A 306 -18.60 8.76 27.69
CA SER A 306 -19.16 8.69 29.04
C SER A 306 -18.43 9.75 29.85
N LYS A 307 -19.15 10.78 30.31
CA LYS A 307 -18.62 11.74 31.29
C LYS A 307 -18.25 11.06 32.62
N GLU A 308 -18.64 9.80 32.80
CA GLU A 308 -18.55 9.04 34.04
C GLU A 308 -17.40 8.01 34.02
N LEU A 309 -16.83 7.66 32.86
CA LEU A 309 -15.75 6.66 32.75
C LEU A 309 -14.48 7.26 32.11
N PRO A 310 -13.32 7.25 32.82
CA PRO A 310 -12.11 7.94 32.36
C PRO A 310 -11.23 7.16 31.37
N ILE A 311 -11.61 5.97 30.91
CA ILE A 311 -10.70 5.07 30.19
C ILE A 311 -11.37 4.52 28.93
N GLY A 312 -10.73 4.72 27.77
CA GLY A 312 -11.04 3.95 26.57
C GLY A 312 -10.93 4.65 25.22
N ASN A 313 -10.54 5.93 25.17
CA ASN A 313 -10.44 6.65 23.90
C ASN A 313 -8.97 6.97 23.56
N LEU A 314 -8.61 6.83 22.29
CA LEU A 314 -7.55 7.67 21.75
C LEU A 314 -8.04 9.11 21.91
N PRO A 315 -7.30 9.99 22.60
CA PRO A 315 -7.73 11.37 22.74
C PRO A 315 -7.92 11.97 21.34
N ALA A 316 -8.98 12.76 21.18
CA ALA A 316 -9.06 13.67 20.04
C ALA A 316 -7.75 14.46 20.03
N THR A 317 -6.96 14.27 19.00
CA THR A 317 -5.61 14.81 18.89
C THR A 317 -5.51 15.54 17.57
N PRO A 318 -4.89 16.74 17.55
CA PRO A 318 -4.65 17.42 16.31
C PRO A 318 -3.86 16.51 15.37
N ARG A 319 -4.04 16.71 14.05
CA ARG A 319 -3.19 16.08 13.05
C ARG A 319 -1.74 16.43 13.36
N ASN A 320 -0.86 15.43 13.46
CA ASN A 320 0.56 15.73 13.54
C ASN A 320 1.00 16.23 12.16
N GLU A 321 1.47 17.47 12.12
CA GLU A 321 2.02 18.08 10.92
C GLU A 321 3.54 17.97 10.95
N VAL A 322 4.11 17.93 9.75
CA VAL A 322 5.56 18.02 9.59
C VAL A 322 5.92 19.49 9.43
N ALA A 323 6.98 19.95 10.09
CA ALA A 323 7.52 21.27 9.79
C ALA A 323 7.99 21.32 8.33
N PRO A 324 7.90 22.47 7.64
CA PRO A 324 8.32 22.57 6.25
C PRO A 324 9.75 22.04 6.04
N GLY A 325 9.92 21.10 5.11
CA GLY A 325 11.22 20.49 4.79
C GLY A 325 11.74 19.46 5.80
N GLN A 326 10.95 19.10 6.82
CA GLN A 326 11.31 18.01 7.73
C GLN A 326 10.55 16.73 7.36
N MET A 327 10.93 15.61 7.97
CA MET A 327 10.18 14.35 7.97
C MET A 327 9.73 14.04 9.40
N PHE A 328 8.78 13.12 9.57
CA PHE A 328 8.47 12.62 10.91
C PHE A 328 9.69 11.98 11.56
N LYS A 329 9.88 12.26 12.85
CA LYS A 329 10.76 11.47 13.71
C LYS A 329 10.01 10.21 14.14
N TYR A 330 10.74 9.22 14.65
CA TYR A 330 10.16 7.98 15.16
C TYR A 330 9.03 8.24 16.17
N GLU A 331 9.20 9.19 17.09
CA GLU A 331 8.21 9.54 18.11
C GLU A 331 6.94 10.17 17.50
N THR A 332 7.09 11.02 16.49
CA THR A 332 5.93 11.62 15.81
C THR A 332 5.20 10.59 14.95
N MET A 333 5.97 9.75 14.25
CA MET A 333 5.44 8.65 13.45
C MET A 333 4.62 7.69 14.32
N ILE A 334 5.14 7.26 15.47
CA ILE A 334 4.43 6.30 16.33
C ILE A 334 3.14 6.92 16.89
N LEU A 335 3.15 8.21 17.23
CA LEU A 335 1.94 8.92 17.66
C LEU A 335 0.90 8.99 16.53
N GLU A 336 1.33 9.30 15.31
CA GLU A 336 0.45 9.38 14.15
C GLU A 336 -0.09 8.00 13.73
N ALA A 337 0.74 6.97 13.74
CA ALA A 337 0.33 5.58 13.53
C ALA A 337 -0.73 5.18 14.56
N ASN A 338 -0.57 5.57 15.83
CA ASN A 338 -1.54 5.30 16.89
C ASN A 338 -2.86 6.07 16.73
N ARG A 339 -2.95 7.13 15.92
CA ARG A 339 -4.24 7.76 15.55
C ARG A 339 -5.08 6.88 14.63
N CYS A 340 -4.47 6.00 13.83
CA CYS A 340 -5.17 5.09 12.90
C CYS A 340 -6.10 4.12 13.64
N VAL A 341 -7.40 4.15 13.36
CA VAL A 341 -8.44 3.30 14.00
C VAL A 341 -8.62 1.94 13.32
N THR A 342 -7.65 1.53 12.49
CA THR A 342 -7.53 0.19 11.86
C THR A 342 -8.80 -0.34 11.20
N CYS A 343 -9.60 0.52 10.55
CA CYS A 343 -10.98 0.25 10.12
C CYS A 343 -11.21 -1.17 9.57
N GLY A 344 -12.08 -1.93 10.24
CA GLY A 344 -12.48 -3.27 9.84
C GLY A 344 -11.48 -4.39 10.13
N ALA A 345 -10.29 -4.12 10.68
CA ALA A 345 -9.36 -5.17 11.13
C ALA A 345 -9.88 -5.84 12.40
N LYS A 346 -10.63 -6.92 12.24
CA LYS A 346 -11.20 -7.66 13.36
C LYS A 346 -10.10 -8.15 14.30
N ALA A 347 -10.40 -8.10 15.59
CA ALA A 347 -9.48 -8.51 16.63
C ALA A 347 -9.52 -10.03 16.81
N GLU A 348 -8.34 -10.62 16.92
CA GLU A 348 -8.12 -12.01 17.28
C GLU A 348 -7.31 -12.07 18.57
N ALA A 349 -7.38 -13.19 19.29
CA ALA A 349 -6.64 -13.40 20.52
C ALA A 349 -5.45 -14.33 20.25
N ALA A 350 -4.23 -13.81 20.33
CA ALA A 350 -3.03 -14.62 20.17
C ALA A 350 -2.64 -15.31 21.49
N TYR A 351 -2.71 -14.58 22.61
CA TYR A 351 -2.24 -15.06 23.91
C TYR A 351 -3.34 -14.96 24.95
N LYS A 352 -4.40 -15.77 24.81
CA LYS A 352 -5.55 -15.74 25.73
C LYS A 352 -5.15 -15.91 27.20
N ASN A 353 -4.17 -16.77 27.46
CA ASN A 353 -3.69 -17.10 28.81
C ASN A 353 -2.96 -15.96 29.51
N ASP A 354 -2.41 -15.00 28.74
CA ASP A 354 -1.67 -13.86 29.26
C ASP A 354 -2.62 -12.75 29.75
N CYS A 355 -3.91 -12.87 29.46
CA CYS A 355 -4.93 -11.92 29.90
C CYS A 355 -4.94 -11.78 31.42
N MET A 356 -4.66 -10.58 31.92
CA MET A 356 -4.64 -10.23 33.34
C MET A 356 -6.00 -9.83 33.93
N THR A 357 -7.10 -10.02 33.19
CA THR A 357 -8.47 -9.73 33.67
C THR A 357 -8.64 -8.31 34.24
N CYS A 358 -7.96 -7.32 33.65
CA CYS A 358 -8.06 -5.91 34.06
C CYS A 358 -9.28 -5.18 33.45
N TYR A 359 -10.05 -5.85 32.58
CA TYR A 359 -11.26 -5.36 31.92
C TYR A 359 -11.14 -4.15 31.00
N PHE A 360 -9.98 -3.49 30.91
CA PHE A 360 -9.86 -2.28 30.11
C PHE A 360 -10.26 -2.47 28.65
N CYS A 361 -9.94 -3.62 28.05
CA CYS A 361 -10.32 -3.92 26.66
C CYS A 361 -11.83 -4.16 26.48
N GLU A 362 -12.52 -4.70 27.50
CA GLU A 362 -13.98 -4.89 27.49
C GLU A 362 -14.71 -3.57 27.70
N ILE A 363 -14.28 -2.80 28.71
CA ILE A 363 -14.82 -1.46 29.01
C ILE A 363 -14.62 -0.51 27.82
N ALA A 364 -13.45 -0.56 27.18
CA ALA A 364 -13.15 0.28 26.01
C ALA A 364 -13.79 -0.21 24.70
N CYS A 365 -14.50 -1.35 24.69
CA CYS A 365 -15.07 -1.89 23.47
C CYS A 365 -16.37 -1.15 23.10
N PRO A 366 -16.41 -0.34 22.01
CA PRO A 366 -17.56 0.50 21.69
C PRO A 366 -18.81 -0.27 21.25
N VAL A 367 -18.64 -1.57 20.99
CA VAL A 367 -19.67 -2.46 20.43
C VAL A 367 -19.90 -3.69 21.32
N GLY A 368 -19.28 -3.74 22.51
CA GLY A 368 -19.45 -4.86 23.44
C GLY A 368 -19.06 -6.23 22.84
N ALA A 369 -18.04 -6.26 21.99
CA ALA A 369 -17.60 -7.48 21.30
C ALA A 369 -16.62 -8.33 22.14
N ILE A 370 -16.12 -7.82 23.26
CA ILE A 370 -15.11 -8.49 24.08
C ILE A 370 -15.72 -8.86 25.41
N LEU A 371 -15.49 -10.11 25.82
CA LEU A 371 -15.94 -10.63 27.10
C LEU A 371 -14.73 -11.15 27.88
N ILE A 372 -14.43 -10.53 29.01
CA ILE A 372 -13.41 -10.98 29.97
C ILE A 372 -14.11 -11.71 31.11
N ASP A 373 -13.66 -12.92 31.39
CA ASP A 373 -14.12 -13.68 32.55
C ASP A 373 -13.54 -13.07 33.85
N PRO A 374 -14.38 -12.81 34.87
CA PRO A 374 -13.95 -12.32 36.18
C PRO A 374 -12.95 -13.18 36.92
N PHE A 375 -12.86 -14.46 36.59
CA PHE A 375 -11.96 -15.35 37.27
C PHE A 375 -10.89 -15.85 36.30
N LYS A 376 -9.61 -15.73 36.68
CA LYS A 376 -8.63 -16.75 36.27
C LYS A 376 -9.01 -17.99 37.08
N GLU A 377 -9.06 -19.17 36.47
CA GLU A 377 -9.24 -20.41 37.24
C GLU A 377 -8.31 -20.39 38.46
N ARG A 378 -8.81 -20.86 39.62
CA ARG A 378 -8.05 -20.89 40.87
C ARG A 378 -6.69 -21.55 40.60
N LEU A 379 -5.60 -20.79 40.74
CA LEU A 379 -4.27 -21.39 40.68
C LEU A 379 -4.12 -22.31 41.89
N PRO A 380 -3.45 -23.47 41.78
CA PRO A 380 -3.29 -24.42 42.89
C PRO A 380 -2.61 -23.84 44.15
N ARG A 381 -2.08 -22.61 44.08
CA ARG A 381 -1.36 -21.91 45.15
C ARG A 381 -2.01 -20.60 45.57
N THR A 382 -3.26 -20.35 45.20
CA THR A 382 -3.99 -19.18 45.72
C THR A 382 -4.20 -19.37 47.22
N ILE A 383 -3.56 -18.51 48.03
CA ILE A 383 -3.72 -18.50 49.49
C ILE A 383 -5.18 -18.17 49.79
N GLU A 384 -5.86 -19.05 50.51
CA GLU A 384 -7.22 -18.80 50.97
C GLU A 384 -7.17 -17.79 52.11
N PHE A 385 -7.79 -16.63 51.90
CA PHE A 385 -8.11 -15.73 53.00
C PHE A 385 -9.51 -16.09 53.49
N GLU A 386 -9.60 -16.80 54.61
CA GLU A 386 -10.84 -16.86 55.37
C GLU A 386 -11.13 -15.43 55.86
N ARG A 387 -12.11 -14.77 55.24
CA ARG A 387 -12.74 -13.60 55.87
C ARG A 387 -13.80 -14.14 56.83
N GLU A 388 -13.45 -14.24 58.10
CA GLU A 388 -14.46 -14.37 59.15
C GLU A 388 -15.34 -13.10 59.15
N GLY A 389 -16.64 -13.26 58.88
CA GLY A 389 -17.66 -12.25 59.24
C GLY A 389 -18.29 -11.41 58.12
N VAL A 390 -18.74 -12.01 57.01
CA VAL A 390 -19.88 -11.47 56.23
C VAL A 390 -20.93 -12.55 56.02
#